data_AF-A0A934FI55-F1
#
_entry.id   AF-A0A934FI55-F1
#
_cell.length_a   1.000
_cell.length_b   1.000
_cell.length_c   1.000
_cell.angle_alpha   90.00
_cell.angle_beta   90.00
_cell.angle_gamma   90.00
#
_symmetry.space_group_name_H-M   'P 1'
#
loop_
_entity.id
_entity.type
_entity.pdbx_description
1 polymer ?
#
loop_
_entity_poly.entity_id
_entity_poly.type
_entity_poly.pdbx_seq_one_letter_code
_entity_poly.pdbx_strand_id
1 'polypeptide(L)'
;MPTKIDTKLTPQKLLPKISRLFELSAQKILAIEKSWKPENGTPVFTVKGKYTSRGWTEWTQGFQFGSAILQFDATGDDRFLRIGREGTRRHMASHVSHTGVHDHGFNNVSTYGNLLRLMREGRIPQDDREQDFYELALKVSGAVQAARWTKLADGTGFIHSFNGAHSLFVDTIRSLRSLAVAHQLGHVLMGEQDKKISLLQRLAEHASATGRFNIYYDHG
;
A
#
# COMPACT_ATOMS: atom_id res chain seq x y z
N MET A 1 -27.46 21.16 3.77
CA MET A 1 -28.68 20.35 3.98
C MET A 1 -28.27 19.12 4.78
N PRO A 2 -28.94 18.79 5.89
CA PRO A 2 -28.63 17.57 6.63
C PRO A 2 -28.90 16.34 5.74
N THR A 3 -27.94 15.41 5.70
CA THR A 3 -28.06 14.14 4.97
C THR A 3 -29.25 13.36 5.53
N LYS A 4 -30.30 13.15 4.71
CA LYS A 4 -31.49 12.42 5.12
C LYS A 4 -31.19 10.92 5.10
N ILE A 5 -31.23 10.28 6.27
CA ILE A 5 -30.96 8.84 6.40
C ILE A 5 -32.12 8.04 5.80
N ASP A 6 -31.83 7.16 4.84
CA ASP A 6 -32.79 6.19 4.32
C ASP A 6 -32.76 4.91 5.17
N THR A 7 -33.73 4.78 6.08
CA THR A 7 -33.86 3.64 6.98
C THR A 7 -34.37 2.36 6.30
N LYS A 8 -34.77 2.42 5.02
CA LYS A 8 -35.22 1.25 4.25
C LYS A 8 -34.07 0.58 3.50
N LEU A 9 -32.86 1.13 3.54
CA LEU A 9 -31.70 0.57 2.86
C LEU A 9 -31.25 -0.72 3.57
N THR A 10 -31.03 -1.79 2.80
CA THR A 10 -30.47 -3.05 3.31
C THR A 10 -29.23 -3.41 2.48
N PRO A 11 -28.28 -4.19 3.02
CA PRO A 11 -27.08 -4.61 2.26
C PRO A 11 -27.43 -5.28 0.92
N GLN A 12 -28.50 -6.07 0.88
CA GLN A 12 -28.93 -6.78 -0.33
C GLN A 12 -29.33 -5.83 -1.45
N LYS A 13 -29.88 -4.64 -1.13
CA LYS A 13 -30.24 -3.62 -2.14
C LYS A 13 -29.02 -3.01 -2.83
N LEU A 14 -27.82 -3.19 -2.27
CA LEU A 14 -26.57 -2.73 -2.88
C LEU A 14 -25.99 -3.74 -3.87
N LEU A 15 -26.40 -5.02 -3.81
CA LEU A 15 -25.80 -6.09 -4.62
C LEU A 15 -25.79 -5.79 -6.12
N PRO A 16 -26.88 -5.32 -6.78
CA PRO A 16 -26.84 -5.03 -8.20
C PRO A 16 -25.81 -3.97 -8.58
N LYS A 17 -25.63 -2.94 -7.74
CA LYS A 17 -24.65 -1.87 -7.96
C LYS A 17 -23.22 -2.36 -7.71
N ILE A 18 -23.03 -3.23 -6.71
CA ILE A 18 -21.73 -3.84 -6.40
C ILE A 18 -21.31 -4.81 -7.51
N SER A 19 -22.22 -5.65 -8.01
CA SER A 19 -21.93 -6.52 -9.16
C SER A 19 -21.52 -5.70 -10.37
N ARG A 20 -22.27 -4.62 -10.66
CA ARG A 20 -21.94 -3.71 -11.76
C ARG A 20 -20.58 -3.03 -11.58
N LEU A 21 -20.22 -2.64 -10.37
CA LEU A 21 -18.89 -2.10 -10.05
C LEU A 21 -17.80 -3.10 -10.45
N PHE A 22 -17.91 -4.36 -10.03
CA PHE A 22 -16.89 -5.37 -10.30
C PHE A 22 -16.85 -5.83 -11.75
N GLU A 23 -17.97 -5.82 -12.48
CA GLU A 23 -17.99 -6.01 -13.93
C GLU A 23 -17.18 -4.92 -14.66
N LEU A 24 -17.38 -3.66 -14.27
CA LEU A 24 -16.67 -2.53 -14.86
C LEU A 24 -15.18 -2.55 -14.49
N SER A 25 -14.86 -2.83 -13.22
CA SER A 25 -13.50 -2.96 -12.72
C SER A 25 -12.72 -4.04 -13.48
N ALA A 26 -13.32 -5.22 -13.66
CA ALA A 26 -12.76 -6.31 -14.45
C ALA A 26 -12.35 -5.85 -15.86
N GLN A 27 -13.24 -5.15 -16.57
CA GLN A 27 -12.95 -4.65 -17.91
C GLN A 27 -11.78 -3.67 -17.93
N LYS A 28 -11.64 -2.81 -16.90
CA LYS A 28 -10.54 -1.83 -16.83
C LYS A 28 -9.22 -2.48 -16.51
N ILE A 29 -9.18 -3.42 -15.55
CA ILE A 29 -7.96 -4.16 -15.22
C ILE A 29 -7.45 -4.92 -16.44
N LEU A 30 -8.33 -5.65 -17.15
CA LEU A 30 -7.96 -6.39 -18.35
C LEU A 30 -7.51 -5.47 -19.51
N ALA A 31 -8.13 -4.29 -19.64
CA ALA A 31 -7.72 -3.31 -20.65
C ALA A 31 -6.32 -2.73 -20.35
N ILE A 32 -5.99 -2.46 -19.09
CA ILE A 32 -4.65 -2.03 -18.68
C ILE A 32 -3.66 -3.15 -18.94
N GLU A 33 -3.92 -4.36 -18.48
CA GLU A 33 -3.03 -5.51 -18.66
C GLU A 33 -2.71 -5.78 -20.14
N LYS A 34 -3.72 -5.64 -21.02
CA LYS A 34 -3.53 -5.84 -22.46
C LYS A 34 -2.69 -4.75 -23.14
N SER A 35 -2.78 -3.50 -22.67
CA SER A 35 -2.28 -2.34 -23.41
C SER A 35 -1.07 -1.66 -22.77
N TRP A 36 -0.85 -1.88 -21.47
CA TRP A 36 0.22 -1.24 -20.73
C TRP A 36 1.52 -2.01 -20.87
N LYS A 37 2.59 -1.26 -21.14
CA LYS A 37 3.93 -1.80 -21.24
C LYS A 37 4.69 -1.43 -19.96
N PRO A 38 5.26 -2.40 -19.20
CA PRO A 38 5.96 -2.10 -17.95
C PRO A 38 7.09 -1.06 -18.09
N GLU A 39 7.75 -1.00 -19.25
CA GLU A 39 8.79 -0.01 -19.55
C GLU A 39 8.29 1.45 -19.59
N ASN A 40 6.97 1.67 -19.66
CA ASN A 40 6.38 3.00 -19.59
C ASN A 40 6.23 3.51 -18.14
N GLY A 41 6.73 2.76 -17.15
CA GLY A 41 6.52 3.03 -15.73
C GLY A 41 5.11 2.68 -15.29
N THR A 42 4.63 3.35 -14.26
CA THR A 42 3.33 3.02 -13.64
C THR A 42 2.13 3.74 -14.31
N PRO A 43 0.98 3.06 -14.58
CA PRO A 43 -0.20 3.70 -15.15
C PRO A 43 -1.01 4.45 -14.08
N VAL A 44 -0.96 5.79 -14.10
CA VAL A 44 -1.43 6.60 -12.94
C VAL A 44 -2.63 7.46 -13.24
N PHE A 45 -2.56 8.23 -14.32
CA PHE A 45 -3.63 9.13 -14.72
C PHE A 45 -3.84 9.02 -16.23
N THR A 46 -4.98 9.53 -16.71
CA THR A 46 -5.31 9.46 -18.14
C THR A 46 -5.11 10.80 -18.83
N VAL A 47 -4.51 10.78 -20.02
CA VAL A 47 -4.53 11.90 -20.98
C VAL A 47 -5.36 11.45 -22.17
N LYS A 48 -6.45 12.18 -22.47
CA LYS A 48 -7.40 11.82 -23.54
C LYS A 48 -7.91 10.37 -23.44
N GLY A 49 -8.20 9.91 -22.22
CA GLY A 49 -8.74 8.58 -21.95
C GLY A 49 -7.72 7.42 -22.01
N LYS A 50 -6.42 7.71 -22.19
CA LYS A 50 -5.35 6.71 -22.15
C LYS A 50 -4.48 6.91 -20.93
N TYR A 51 -4.17 5.85 -20.19
CA TYR A 51 -3.23 5.91 -19.09
C TYR A 51 -1.87 6.44 -19.56
N THR A 52 -1.20 7.16 -18.69
CA THR A 52 0.17 7.65 -18.87
C THR A 52 0.87 7.70 -17.50
N SER A 53 2.20 7.87 -17.54
CA SER A 53 3.06 8.00 -16.36
C SER A 53 3.63 9.43 -16.25
N ARG A 54 4.20 9.73 -15.08
CA ARG A 54 5.14 10.85 -14.84
C ARG A 54 6.31 10.33 -14.00
N GLY A 55 7.46 11.01 -14.06
CA GLY A 55 8.69 10.54 -13.40
C GLY A 55 8.58 10.26 -11.89
N TRP A 56 7.61 10.88 -11.20
CA TRP A 56 7.36 10.66 -9.76
C TRP A 56 6.17 9.74 -9.47
N THR A 57 5.75 8.90 -10.41
CA THR A 57 4.48 8.15 -10.28
C THR A 57 4.63 6.66 -9.98
N GLU A 58 5.86 6.20 -9.76
CA GLU A 58 6.14 4.82 -9.39
C GLU A 58 5.45 4.38 -8.08
N TRP A 59 5.10 5.33 -7.21
CA TRP A 59 4.42 5.05 -5.94
C TRP A 59 3.04 4.39 -6.06
N THR A 60 2.45 4.33 -7.27
CA THR A 60 1.14 3.70 -7.47
C THR A 60 1.19 2.29 -8.04
N GLN A 61 2.36 1.70 -8.29
CA GLN A 61 2.44 0.42 -9.00
C GLN A 61 1.76 -0.72 -8.23
N GLY A 62 1.84 -0.67 -6.89
CA GLY A 62 1.11 -1.62 -6.06
C GLY A 62 -0.41 -1.50 -6.17
N PHE A 63 -0.96 -0.36 -6.61
CA PHE A 63 -2.40 -0.27 -6.90
C PHE A 63 -2.78 -0.95 -8.21
N GLN A 64 -1.89 -0.99 -9.21
CA GLN A 64 -2.14 -1.71 -10.46
C GLN A 64 -2.39 -3.19 -10.17
N PHE A 65 -1.43 -3.85 -9.52
CA PHE A 65 -1.54 -5.28 -9.19
C PHE A 65 -2.47 -5.54 -8.01
N GLY A 66 -2.48 -4.64 -7.01
CA GLY A 66 -3.40 -4.71 -5.87
C GLY A 66 -4.87 -4.66 -6.28
N SER A 67 -5.21 -3.89 -7.32
CA SER A 67 -6.59 -3.87 -7.85
C SER A 67 -7.00 -5.22 -8.44
N ALA A 68 -6.08 -5.93 -9.11
CA ALA A 68 -6.35 -7.29 -9.59
C ALA A 68 -6.54 -8.27 -8.42
N ILE A 69 -5.74 -8.16 -7.36
CA ILE A 69 -5.89 -9.00 -6.16
C ILE A 69 -7.26 -8.76 -5.50
N LEU A 70 -7.68 -7.51 -5.35
CA LEU A 70 -9.00 -7.15 -4.81
C LEU A 70 -10.16 -7.60 -5.71
N GLN A 71 -9.98 -7.53 -7.03
CA GLN A 71 -10.95 -8.04 -7.99
C GLN A 71 -11.18 -9.55 -7.80
N PHE A 72 -10.09 -10.32 -7.66
CA PHE A 72 -10.21 -11.74 -7.33
C PHE A 72 -10.91 -11.97 -5.99
N ASP A 73 -10.55 -11.22 -4.95
CA ASP A 73 -11.17 -11.39 -3.64
C ASP A 73 -12.69 -11.19 -3.69
N ALA A 74 -13.14 -10.20 -4.45
CA ALA A 74 -14.55 -9.89 -4.62
C ALA A 74 -15.32 -10.87 -5.51
N THR A 75 -14.70 -11.44 -6.56
CA THR A 75 -15.43 -12.20 -7.59
C THR A 75 -15.05 -13.68 -7.68
N GLY A 76 -13.96 -14.11 -7.06
CA GLY A 76 -13.43 -15.48 -7.20
C GLY A 76 -12.87 -15.82 -8.58
N ASP A 77 -12.61 -14.83 -9.44
CA ASP A 77 -12.10 -15.07 -10.80
C ASP A 77 -10.57 -15.15 -10.82
N ASP A 78 -10.05 -16.38 -10.95
CA ASP A 78 -8.62 -16.70 -10.88
C ASP A 78 -7.74 -15.95 -11.89
N ARG A 79 -8.32 -15.41 -12.97
CA ARG A 79 -7.57 -14.58 -13.92
C ARG A 79 -6.93 -13.39 -13.21
N PHE A 80 -7.67 -12.74 -12.31
CA PHE A 80 -7.19 -11.57 -11.59
C PHE A 80 -6.20 -11.93 -10.48
N LEU A 81 -6.34 -13.11 -9.87
CA LEU A 81 -5.33 -13.63 -8.95
C LEU A 81 -3.99 -13.82 -9.68
N ARG A 82 -4.00 -14.41 -10.88
CA ARG A 82 -2.77 -14.59 -11.68
C ARG A 82 -2.13 -13.26 -12.03
N ILE A 83 -2.90 -12.30 -12.55
CA ILE A 83 -2.40 -10.95 -12.87
C ILE A 83 -1.74 -10.31 -11.65
N GLY A 84 -2.46 -10.29 -10.52
CA GLY A 84 -1.97 -9.67 -9.28
C GLY A 84 -0.71 -10.35 -8.72
N ARG A 85 -0.71 -11.69 -8.70
CA ARG A 85 0.40 -12.49 -8.16
C ARG A 85 1.66 -12.40 -9.04
N GLU A 86 1.51 -12.57 -10.35
CA GLU A 86 2.63 -12.49 -11.28
C GLU A 86 3.20 -11.08 -11.36
N GLY A 87 2.34 -10.07 -11.41
CA GLY A 87 2.75 -8.67 -11.41
C GLY A 87 3.53 -8.31 -10.13
N THR A 88 3.04 -8.79 -8.98
CA THR A 88 3.75 -8.64 -7.69
C THR A 88 5.15 -9.25 -7.76
N ARG A 89 5.26 -10.52 -8.18
CA ARG A 89 6.55 -11.24 -8.24
C ARG A 89 7.55 -10.61 -9.20
N ARG A 90 7.09 -10.15 -10.37
CA ARG A 90 7.98 -9.69 -11.46
C ARG A 90 8.43 -8.24 -11.29
N HIS A 91 7.61 -7.38 -10.68
CA HIS A 91 7.81 -5.94 -10.76
C HIS A 91 7.96 -5.24 -9.41
N MET A 92 7.55 -5.86 -8.29
CA MET A 92 7.48 -5.13 -7.02
C MET A 92 8.77 -5.14 -6.19
N ALA A 93 9.81 -5.88 -6.61
CA ALA A 93 11.04 -6.03 -5.84
C ALA A 93 11.76 -4.69 -5.58
N SER A 94 11.81 -3.79 -6.58
CA SER A 94 12.44 -2.46 -6.45
C SER A 94 11.79 -1.60 -5.36
N HIS A 95 10.48 -1.76 -5.14
CA HIS A 95 9.71 -1.03 -4.13
C HIS A 95 9.94 -1.51 -2.71
N VAL A 96 10.46 -2.73 -2.51
CA VAL A 96 10.75 -3.28 -1.18
C VAL A 96 11.95 -2.57 -0.56
N SER A 97 12.97 -2.29 -1.38
CA SER A 97 14.24 -1.70 -0.95
C SER A 97 14.38 -0.22 -1.32
N HIS A 98 13.30 0.46 -1.71
CA HIS A 98 13.38 1.83 -2.18
C HIS A 98 13.63 2.82 -1.02
N THR A 99 14.89 3.13 -0.76
CA THR A 99 15.25 4.00 0.38
C THR A 99 14.88 5.47 0.19
N GLY A 100 14.54 5.92 -1.03
CA GLY A 100 14.28 7.34 -1.35
C GLY A 100 12.86 7.86 -1.13
N VAL A 101 11.90 7.03 -0.73
CA VAL A 101 10.47 7.40 -0.70
C VAL A 101 9.71 6.80 0.50
N HIS A 102 8.51 7.30 0.79
CA HIS A 102 7.73 6.92 1.98
C HIS A 102 6.50 6.05 1.68
N ASP A 103 6.28 5.65 0.43
CA ASP A 103 5.07 4.98 -0.10
C ASP A 103 5.12 3.44 -0.07
N HIS A 104 6.00 2.85 0.73
CA HIS A 104 6.10 1.39 0.88
C HIS A 104 4.76 0.73 1.23
N GLY A 105 3.92 1.36 2.05
CA GLY A 105 2.58 0.84 2.36
C GLY A 105 1.62 0.88 1.17
N PHE A 106 1.75 1.85 0.26
CA PHE A 106 0.95 1.89 -0.96
C PHE A 106 1.34 0.77 -1.92
N ASN A 107 2.64 0.51 -2.05
CA ASN A 107 3.15 -0.50 -2.97
C ASN A 107 3.07 -1.92 -2.39
N ASN A 108 3.78 -2.15 -1.30
CA ASN A 108 4.09 -3.49 -0.82
C ASN A 108 2.96 -4.10 0.01
N VAL A 109 2.21 -3.31 0.78
CA VAL A 109 1.04 -3.84 1.51
C VAL A 109 -0.13 -4.10 0.56
N SER A 110 -0.33 -3.27 -0.47
CA SER A 110 -1.37 -3.50 -1.48
C SER A 110 -1.13 -4.74 -2.35
N THR A 111 0.10 -5.27 -2.38
CA THR A 111 0.52 -6.41 -3.17
C THR A 111 0.85 -7.61 -2.29
N TYR A 112 2.09 -7.73 -1.82
CA TYR A 112 2.55 -8.80 -0.93
C TYR A 112 1.63 -8.96 0.29
N GLY A 113 1.23 -7.84 0.90
CA GLY A 113 0.35 -7.84 2.07
C GLY A 113 -1.03 -8.43 1.79
N ASN A 114 -1.64 -8.08 0.65
CA ASN A 114 -2.93 -8.63 0.26
C ASN A 114 -2.84 -10.12 -0.12
N LEU A 115 -1.78 -10.55 -0.81
CA LEU A 115 -1.57 -11.96 -1.14
C LEU A 115 -1.39 -12.81 0.13
N LEU A 116 -0.55 -12.33 1.07
CA LEU A 116 -0.36 -12.98 2.37
C LEU A 116 -1.68 -13.06 3.17
N ARG A 117 -2.47 -11.98 3.17
CA ARG A 117 -3.78 -11.96 3.82
C ARG A 117 -4.71 -13.02 3.21
N LEU A 118 -4.86 -13.06 1.89
CA LEU A 118 -5.72 -14.02 1.21
C LEU A 118 -5.30 -15.47 1.53
N MET A 119 -3.99 -15.74 1.61
CA MET A 119 -3.48 -17.06 1.99
C MET A 119 -3.88 -17.43 3.42
N ARG A 120 -3.65 -16.52 4.38
CA ARG A 120 -3.99 -16.73 5.79
C ARG A 120 -5.50 -16.87 6.03
N GLU A 121 -6.33 -16.23 5.21
CA GLU A 121 -7.79 -16.36 5.26
C GLU A 121 -8.32 -17.61 4.51
N GLY A 122 -7.45 -18.42 3.90
CA GLY A 122 -7.84 -19.60 3.12
C GLY A 122 -8.55 -19.27 1.81
N ARG A 123 -8.46 -18.02 1.33
CA ARG A 123 -9.02 -17.56 0.05
C ARG A 123 -8.20 -18.03 -1.15
N ILE A 124 -6.92 -18.32 -0.94
CA ILE A 124 -6.03 -18.98 -1.91
C ILE A 124 -5.33 -20.17 -1.23
N PRO A 125 -4.87 -21.18 -1.99
CA PRO A 125 -4.14 -22.30 -1.42
C PRO A 125 -2.89 -21.87 -0.67
N GLN A 126 -2.60 -22.56 0.43
CA GLN A 126 -1.36 -22.41 1.19
C GLN A 126 -0.16 -22.82 0.33
N ASP A 127 0.87 -21.97 0.30
CA ASP A 127 2.19 -22.26 -0.28
C ASP A 127 3.25 -21.60 0.60
N ASP A 128 4.04 -22.42 1.30
CA ASP A 128 5.01 -21.94 2.29
C ASP A 128 6.12 -21.09 1.66
N ARG A 129 6.50 -21.37 0.39
CA ARG A 129 7.52 -20.59 -0.30
C ARG A 129 7.01 -19.21 -0.68
N GLU A 130 5.78 -19.13 -1.17
CA GLU A 130 5.12 -17.85 -1.45
C GLU A 130 4.91 -17.07 -0.14
N GLN A 131 4.48 -17.74 0.94
CA GLN A 131 4.33 -17.12 2.25
C GLN A 131 5.64 -16.50 2.74
N ASP A 132 6.73 -17.28 2.80
CA ASP A 132 8.04 -16.82 3.26
C ASP A 132 8.55 -15.64 2.42
N PHE A 133 8.33 -15.71 1.11
CA PHE A 133 8.67 -14.62 0.18
C PHE A 133 7.89 -13.33 0.50
N TYR A 134 6.57 -13.42 0.71
CA TYR A 134 5.74 -12.26 1.04
C TYR A 134 6.08 -11.68 2.41
N GLU A 135 6.30 -12.54 3.41
CA GLU A 135 6.69 -12.12 4.74
C GLU A 135 8.04 -11.42 4.73
N LEU A 136 9.05 -11.96 4.04
CA LEU A 136 10.36 -11.33 3.93
C LEU A 136 10.25 -9.95 3.28
N ALA A 137 9.52 -9.84 2.16
CA ALA A 137 9.29 -8.57 1.48
C ALA A 137 8.63 -7.53 2.40
N LEU A 138 7.61 -7.93 3.16
CA LEU A 138 6.91 -7.04 4.10
C LEU A 138 7.80 -6.61 5.27
N LYS A 139 8.56 -7.54 5.85
CA LYS A 139 9.52 -7.26 6.95
C LYS A 139 10.55 -6.22 6.50
N VAL A 140 11.23 -6.47 5.38
CA VAL A 140 12.26 -5.57 4.83
C VAL A 140 11.65 -4.22 4.47
N SER A 141 10.48 -4.21 3.82
CA SER A 141 9.80 -2.97 3.43
C SER A 141 9.47 -2.06 4.61
N GLY A 142 8.98 -2.64 5.72
CA GLY A 142 8.73 -1.89 6.95
C GLY A 142 10.00 -1.33 7.59
N ALA A 143 11.09 -2.10 7.60
CA ALA A 143 12.37 -1.64 8.12
C ALA A 143 12.99 -0.51 7.27
N VAL A 144 12.97 -0.64 5.94
CA VAL A 144 13.49 0.38 5.02
C VAL A 144 12.72 1.69 5.16
N GLN A 145 11.38 1.64 5.21
CA GLN A 145 10.60 2.85 5.45
C GLN A 145 10.89 3.46 6.82
N ALA A 146 11.03 2.64 7.87
CA ALA A 146 11.37 3.11 9.22
C ALA A 146 12.77 3.74 9.32
N ALA A 147 13.69 3.40 8.41
CA ALA A 147 15.03 3.95 8.36
C ALA A 147 15.06 5.39 7.84
N ARG A 148 14.01 5.85 7.13
CA ARG A 148 13.86 7.23 6.63
C ARG A 148 13.47 8.20 7.74
N TRP A 149 14.27 8.28 8.80
CA TRP A 149 13.91 8.99 10.02
C TRP A 149 14.52 10.39 10.13
N THR A 150 13.69 11.37 10.44
CA THR A 150 14.12 12.69 10.90
C THR A 150 13.87 12.82 12.38
N LYS A 151 14.92 13.11 13.15
CA LYS A 151 14.82 13.36 14.60
C LYS A 151 14.34 14.78 14.87
N LEU A 152 13.42 14.94 15.81
CA LEU A 152 12.93 16.22 16.31
C LEU A 152 13.67 16.64 17.59
N ALA A 153 13.56 17.92 17.95
CA ALA A 153 14.23 18.50 19.11
C ALA A 153 13.80 17.88 20.44
N ASP A 154 12.57 17.38 20.53
CA ASP A 154 12.01 16.68 21.71
C ASP A 154 12.46 15.21 21.82
N GLY A 155 13.35 14.75 20.94
CA GLY A 155 13.87 13.39 20.93
C GLY A 155 13.02 12.39 20.14
N THR A 156 11.81 12.75 19.74
CA THR A 156 10.95 11.96 18.84
C THR A 156 11.38 12.15 17.38
N GLY A 157 10.48 11.89 16.44
CA GLY A 157 10.73 12.16 15.03
C GLY A 157 9.62 11.68 14.12
N PHE A 158 9.93 11.68 12.82
CA PHE A 158 9.00 11.27 11.79
C PHE A 158 9.73 10.63 10.61
N ILE A 159 9.03 9.74 9.90
CA ILE A 159 9.43 9.29 8.57
C ILE A 159 9.30 10.44 7.57
N HIS A 160 10.41 10.89 7.00
CA HIS A 160 10.40 12.01 6.06
C HIS A 160 10.03 11.59 4.63
N SER A 161 9.38 12.50 3.91
CA SER A 161 8.86 12.26 2.57
C SER A 161 9.96 12.17 1.52
N PHE A 162 9.60 11.88 0.26
CA PHE A 162 10.52 11.93 -0.87
C PHE A 162 11.23 13.29 -1.05
N ASN A 163 10.70 14.38 -0.48
CA ASN A 163 11.31 15.71 -0.56
C ASN A 163 12.46 15.93 0.45
N GLY A 164 12.84 14.88 1.19
CA GLY A 164 14.00 14.90 2.08
C GLY A 164 13.66 15.16 3.55
N ALA A 165 14.69 15.23 4.40
CA ALA A 165 14.58 15.15 5.86
C ALA A 165 13.67 16.22 6.50
N HIS A 166 13.49 17.38 5.86
CA HIS A 166 12.67 18.48 6.36
C HIS A 166 11.17 18.33 6.05
N SER A 167 10.76 17.26 5.34
CA SER A 167 9.43 17.17 4.74
C SER A 167 8.56 16.09 5.39
N LEU A 168 7.41 16.50 5.92
CA LEU A 168 6.37 15.63 6.49
C LEU A 168 5.06 15.78 5.71
N PHE A 169 4.72 14.78 4.91
CA PHE A 169 3.45 14.78 4.17
C PHE A 169 2.38 14.05 4.97
N VAL A 170 1.10 14.37 4.79
CA VAL A 170 0.00 13.73 5.56
C VAL A 170 -0.31 12.31 5.08
N ASP A 171 -0.05 12.00 3.81
CA ASP A 171 -0.30 10.70 3.20
C ASP A 171 0.58 9.57 3.78
N THR A 172 1.70 9.92 4.42
CA THR A 172 2.58 8.99 5.14
C THR A 172 1.85 8.18 6.19
N ILE A 173 0.78 8.73 6.79
CA ILE A 173 -0.10 8.02 7.74
C ILE A 173 -0.66 6.74 7.14
N ARG A 174 -1.06 6.76 5.86
CA ARG A 174 -1.57 5.56 5.18
C ARG A 174 -0.47 4.54 4.94
N SER A 175 0.75 5.01 4.72
CA SER A 175 1.91 4.16 4.47
C SER A 175 2.50 3.53 5.74
N LEU A 176 2.19 4.05 6.94
CA LEU A 176 2.58 3.45 8.22
C LEU A 176 2.16 1.99 8.39
N ARG A 177 1.17 1.52 7.61
CA ARG A 177 0.79 0.12 7.55
C ARG A 177 1.97 -0.81 7.23
N SER A 178 2.97 -0.33 6.48
CA SER A 178 4.20 -1.10 6.22
C SER A 178 4.92 -1.46 7.53
N LEU A 179 5.13 -0.48 8.41
CA LEU A 179 5.73 -0.68 9.74
C LEU A 179 4.85 -1.56 10.62
N ALA A 180 3.53 -1.34 10.62
CA ALA A 180 2.60 -2.11 11.42
C ALA A 180 2.64 -3.60 11.07
N VAL A 181 2.57 -3.93 9.77
CA VAL A 181 2.60 -5.31 9.29
C VAL A 181 3.96 -5.95 9.58
N ALA A 182 5.08 -5.27 9.29
CA ALA A 182 6.40 -5.77 9.60
C ALA A 182 6.60 -6.05 11.10
N HIS A 183 6.08 -5.17 11.96
CA HIS A 183 6.07 -5.36 13.41
C HIS A 183 5.25 -6.60 13.83
N GLN A 184 4.05 -6.75 13.28
CA GLN A 184 3.20 -7.93 13.55
C GLN A 184 3.84 -9.24 13.09
N LEU A 185 4.70 -9.18 12.07
CA LEU A 185 5.53 -10.31 11.62
C LEU A 185 6.79 -10.52 12.48
N GLY A 186 6.93 -9.81 13.60
CA GLY A 186 8.04 -9.94 14.55
C GLY A 186 9.33 -9.24 14.14
N HIS A 187 9.29 -8.35 13.14
CA HIS A 187 10.50 -7.69 12.64
C HIS A 187 10.84 -6.40 13.39
N VAL A 188 12.12 -6.04 13.33
CA VAL A 188 12.70 -4.82 13.87
C VAL A 188 13.68 -4.24 12.85
N LEU A 189 13.86 -2.92 12.86
CA LEU A 189 14.95 -2.31 12.09
C LEU A 189 16.25 -2.45 12.89
N MET A 190 17.27 -3.08 12.30
CA MET A 190 18.62 -3.09 12.85
C MET A 190 19.38 -1.85 12.35
N GLY A 191 19.77 -0.98 13.28
CA GLY A 191 20.59 0.19 13.01
C GLY A 191 22.07 -0.06 13.31
N GLU A 192 22.87 1.00 13.22
CA GLU A 192 24.31 0.95 13.56
C GLU A 192 24.54 0.44 14.99
N GLN A 193 25.67 -0.24 15.20
CA GLN A 193 26.07 -0.82 16.49
C GLN A 193 25.01 -1.80 17.04
N ASP A 194 24.37 -2.57 16.16
CA ASP A 194 23.33 -3.54 16.46
C ASP A 194 22.12 -2.96 17.20
N LYS A 195 21.89 -1.64 17.07
CA LYS A 195 20.77 -0.98 17.72
C LYS A 195 19.46 -1.48 17.14
N LYS A 196 18.66 -2.17 17.96
CA LYS A 196 17.29 -2.54 17.64
C LYS A 196 16.39 -1.31 17.68
N ILE A 197 15.76 -0.98 16.56
CA ILE A 197 14.80 0.12 16.43
C ILE A 197 13.40 -0.48 16.30
N SER A 198 12.52 -0.09 17.23
CA SER A 198 11.12 -0.53 17.24
C SER A 198 10.32 0.11 16.11
N LEU A 199 9.74 -0.72 15.25
CA LEU A 199 8.85 -0.29 14.18
C LEU A 199 7.55 0.29 14.74
N LEU A 200 7.03 -0.29 15.84
CA LEU A 200 5.83 0.22 16.50
C LEU A 200 6.07 1.60 17.12
N GLN A 201 7.23 1.82 17.74
CA GLN A 201 7.58 3.13 18.30
C GLN A 201 7.69 4.19 17.20
N ARG A 202 8.42 3.88 16.12
CA ARG A 202 8.54 4.75 14.94
C ARG A 202 7.18 5.12 14.35
N LEU A 203 6.28 4.15 14.27
CA LEU A 203 4.90 4.35 13.81
C LEU A 203 4.15 5.34 14.71
N ALA A 204 4.18 5.13 16.03
CA ALA A 204 3.47 5.98 16.99
C ALA A 204 4.01 7.42 17.02
N GLU A 205 5.34 7.56 17.07
CA GLU A 205 6.02 8.87 17.04
C GLU A 205 5.70 9.63 15.76
N HIS A 206 5.76 8.98 14.59
CA HIS A 206 5.39 9.61 13.33
C HIS A 206 3.92 10.04 13.31
N ALA A 207 2.99 9.19 13.77
CA ALA A 207 1.57 9.53 13.80
C ALA A 207 1.29 10.75 14.70
N SER A 208 1.97 10.82 15.85
CA SER A 208 1.90 11.98 16.75
C SER A 208 2.47 13.24 16.10
N ALA A 209 3.61 13.14 15.41
CA ALA A 209 4.20 14.27 14.69
C ALA A 209 3.27 14.78 13.59
N THR A 210 2.66 13.90 12.79
CA THR A 210 1.67 14.30 11.79
C THR A 210 0.47 14.99 12.41
N GLY A 211 -0.08 14.46 13.52
CA GLY A 211 -1.18 15.12 14.24
C GLY A 211 -0.80 16.53 14.68
N ARG A 212 0.39 16.70 15.26
CA ARG A 212 0.87 17.99 15.77
C ARG A 212 1.13 19.03 14.67
N PHE A 213 1.68 18.62 13.53
CA PHE A 213 2.22 19.56 12.54
C PHE A 213 1.40 19.68 11.25
N ASN A 214 0.61 18.66 10.88
CA ASN A 214 -0.14 18.65 9.61
C ASN A 214 -1.65 18.82 9.79
N ILE A 215 -2.18 18.70 11.01
CA ILE A 215 -3.62 18.76 11.26
C ILE A 215 -3.98 20.09 11.94
N TYR A 216 -4.94 20.79 11.37
CA TYR A 216 -5.55 21.96 11.97
C TYR A 216 -6.77 21.55 12.80
N TYR A 217 -6.84 22.02 14.05
CA TYR A 217 -7.88 21.64 15.02
C TYR A 217 -8.84 22.80 15.37
N ASP A 218 -8.95 23.81 14.50
CA ASP A 218 -9.84 24.97 14.72
C ASP A 218 -9.55 25.76 16.03
N HIS A 219 -8.33 25.68 16.55
CA HIS A 219 -7.84 26.43 17.72
C HIS A 219 -6.80 27.50 17.35
N GLY A 220 -6.87 28.01 16.11
CA GLY A 220 -6.01 29.09 15.60
C GLY A 220 -6.46 30.47 16.05
#